data_AF-A0A1D2SMH5-F1
#
_entry.id   AF-A0A1D2SMH5-F1
#
_cell.length_a   1.000
_cell.length_b   1.000
_cell.length_c   1.000
_cell.angle_alpha   90.00
_cell.angle_beta   90.00
_cell.angle_gamma   90.00
#
_symmetry.space_group_name_H-M   'P 1'
#
loop_
_entity.id
_entity.type
_entity.pdbx_description
1 polymer ?
#
loop_
_entity_poly.entity_id
_entity_poly.type
_entity_poly.pdbx_seq_one_letter_code
_entity_poly.pdbx_strand_id
1 'polypeptide(L)'
;MASQSGSGQSPQYASVAVVRRLATVLQGVDLDCECRARLDQALARFEALENRRTAREHLANARRQRERIEAVFFFLRDIDALASTEQDHGLYEEVALLFEDIAKAASEGARSMRQVGSSAPA
;
A
#
# COMPACT_ATOMS: atom_id res chain seq x y z
N MET A 1 -24.02 12.66 -11.21
CA MET A 1 -23.42 13.73 -10.39
C MET A 1 -22.32 13.10 -9.54
N ALA A 2 -21.10 13.64 -9.69
CA ALA A 2 -19.87 13.48 -8.89
C ALA A 2 -19.53 12.10 -8.27
N SER A 3 -18.75 11.30 -9.02
CA SER A 3 -17.86 10.29 -8.46
C SER A 3 -16.66 10.99 -7.79
N GLN A 4 -16.62 11.01 -6.46
CA GLN A 4 -15.42 11.43 -5.72
C GLN A 4 -14.52 10.21 -5.53
N SER A 5 -13.51 10.09 -6.40
CA SER A 5 -12.37 9.23 -6.15
C SER A 5 -11.51 9.87 -5.06
N GLY A 6 -11.68 9.42 -3.82
CA GLY A 6 -10.80 9.78 -2.73
C GLY A 6 -9.39 9.28 -3.03
N SER A 7 -8.51 10.17 -3.49
CA SER A 7 -7.07 9.94 -3.55
C SER A 7 -6.54 9.84 -2.12
N GLY A 8 -6.67 8.66 -1.53
CA GLY A 8 -5.93 8.28 -0.33
C GLY A 8 -4.44 8.22 -0.68
N GLN A 9 -3.80 9.40 -0.72
CA GLN A 9 -2.35 9.51 -0.83
C GLN A 9 -1.78 8.73 0.36
N SER A 10 -1.15 7.59 0.09
CA SER A 10 -0.59 6.76 1.15
C SER A 10 0.50 7.57 1.88
N PRO A 11 0.53 7.58 3.23
CA PRO A 11 1.48 8.37 4.02
C PRO A 11 2.96 8.14 3.65
N GLN A 12 3.26 7.01 3.03
CA GLN A 12 4.60 6.59 2.62
C GLN A 12 5.06 7.23 1.31
N TYR A 13 4.15 7.46 0.35
CA TYR A 13 4.47 8.27 -0.85
C TYR A 13 4.76 9.73 -0.50
N ALA A 14 4.19 10.20 0.61
CA ALA A 14 4.48 11.51 1.13
C ALA A 14 5.92 11.59 1.67
N SER A 15 6.55 10.51 2.16
CA SER A 15 7.89 10.61 2.77
C SER A 15 8.99 10.89 1.74
N VAL A 16 9.02 10.16 0.61
CA VAL A 16 10.00 10.39 -0.48
C VAL A 16 9.78 11.76 -1.12
N ALA A 17 8.53 12.16 -1.32
CA ALA A 17 8.19 13.50 -1.81
C ALA A 17 8.62 14.60 -0.82
N VAL A 18 8.58 14.34 0.49
CA VAL A 18 9.05 15.27 1.53
C VAL A 18 10.58 15.39 1.52
N VAL A 19 11.34 14.32 1.30
CA VAL A 19 12.81 14.41 1.16
C VAL A 19 13.19 15.29 -0.02
N ARG A 20 12.54 15.12 -1.17
CA ARG A 20 12.80 15.96 -2.35
C ARG A 20 12.41 17.42 -2.12
N ARG A 21 11.26 17.67 -1.49
CA ARG A 21 10.84 19.04 -1.12
C ARG A 21 11.82 19.68 -0.13
N LEU A 22 12.31 18.92 0.84
CA LEU A 22 13.33 19.38 1.79
C LEU A 22 14.64 19.71 1.07
N ALA A 23 15.08 18.86 0.14
CA ALA A 23 16.26 19.13 -0.68
C ALA A 23 16.11 20.45 -1.47
N THR A 24 14.94 20.69 -2.09
CA THR A 24 14.65 21.95 -2.80
C THR A 24 14.72 23.17 -1.88
N VAL A 25 14.18 23.09 -0.65
CA VAL A 25 14.28 24.20 0.31
C VAL A 25 15.74 24.45 0.71
N LEU A 26 16.50 23.38 0.94
CA LEU A 26 17.89 23.47 1.36
C LEU A 26 18.85 23.91 0.25
N GLN A 27 18.46 23.80 -1.03
CA GLN A 27 19.18 24.41 -2.14
C GLN A 27 19.20 25.95 -2.08
N GLY A 28 18.23 26.57 -1.42
CA GLY A 28 18.19 28.03 -1.21
C GLY A 28 19.07 28.53 -0.06
N VAL A 29 19.72 27.64 0.69
CA VAL A 29 20.62 28.00 1.80
C VAL A 29 22.02 28.25 1.26
N ASP A 30 22.60 29.40 1.59
CA ASP A 30 23.99 29.70 1.22
C ASP A 30 24.94 28.85 2.07
N LEU A 31 25.48 27.80 1.45
CA LEU A 31 26.41 26.86 2.05
C LEU A 31 27.68 26.89 1.22
N ASP A 32 28.83 26.81 1.88
CA ASP A 32 30.07 26.54 1.16
C ASP A 32 29.99 25.20 0.41
N CYS A 33 30.85 25.05 -0.60
CA CYS A 33 30.85 23.89 -1.49
C CYS A 33 31.05 22.55 -0.75
N GLU A 34 31.80 22.54 0.35
CA GLU A 34 32.03 21.34 1.14
C GLU A 34 30.79 20.95 1.95
N CYS A 35 30.18 21.91 2.63
CA CYS A 35 28.93 21.73 3.38
C CYS A 35 27.79 21.31 2.45
N ARG A 36 27.73 21.87 1.24
CA ARG A 36 26.76 21.48 0.23
C ARG A 36 26.95 20.03 -0.22
N ALA A 37 28.18 19.62 -0.53
CA ALA A 37 28.47 18.23 -0.91
C ALA A 37 28.12 17.23 0.20
N ARG A 38 28.42 17.57 1.47
CA ARG A 38 28.05 16.74 2.63
C ARG A 38 26.54 16.63 2.80
N LEU A 39 25.82 17.74 2.59
CA LEU A 39 24.37 17.77 2.68
C LEU A 39 23.70 16.93 1.59
N ASP A 40 24.13 17.08 0.33
CA ASP A 40 23.59 16.31 -0.79
C ASP A 40 23.84 14.81 -0.60
N GLN A 41 25.01 14.44 -0.09
CA GLN A 41 25.31 13.04 0.26
C GLN A 41 24.41 12.52 1.38
N ALA A 42 24.14 13.32 2.41
CA ALA A 42 23.26 12.93 3.50
C ALA A 42 21.81 12.75 3.02
N LEU A 43 21.31 13.67 2.18
CA LEU A 43 19.98 13.60 1.59
C LEU A 43 19.82 12.38 0.68
N ALA A 44 20.81 12.07 -0.16
CA ALA A 44 20.79 10.88 -1.01
C ALA A 44 20.75 9.58 -0.19
N ARG A 45 21.54 9.50 0.89
CA ARG A 45 21.51 8.36 1.82
C ARG A 45 20.14 8.23 2.50
N PHE A 46 19.54 9.35 2.89
CA PHE A 46 18.23 9.37 3.52
C PHE A 46 17.12 8.95 2.56
N GLU A 47 17.11 9.44 1.32
CA GLU A 47 16.17 9.00 0.27
C GLU A 47 16.26 7.49 0.05
N ALA A 48 17.46 6.93 -0.03
CA ALA A 48 17.65 5.49 -0.17
C ALA A 48 17.11 4.68 1.03
N LEU A 49 17.26 5.19 2.25
CA LEU A 49 16.72 4.56 3.46
C LEU A 49 15.18 4.61 3.48
N GLU A 50 14.59 5.75 3.13
CA GLU A 50 13.14 5.93 3.07
C GLU A 50 12.48 5.08 1.97
N ASN A 51 13.13 4.96 0.81
CA ASN A 51 12.67 4.06 -0.25
C ASN A 51 12.64 2.60 0.23
N ARG A 52 13.71 2.14 0.90
CA ARG A 52 13.78 0.79 1.47
C ARG A 52 12.73 0.56 2.56
N ARG A 53 12.53 1.55 3.44
CA ARG A 53 11.50 1.50 4.49
C ARG A 53 10.11 1.35 3.87
N THR A 54 9.79 2.19 2.90
CA THR A 54 8.50 2.18 2.18
C THR A 54 8.27 0.85 1.46
N ALA A 55 9.27 0.32 0.75
CA ALA A 55 9.17 -0.99 0.10
C ALA A 55 8.86 -2.12 1.10
N ARG A 56 9.52 -2.12 2.28
CA ARG A 56 9.25 -3.10 3.35
C ARG A 56 7.83 -3.00 3.89
N GLU A 57 7.33 -1.79 4.07
CA GLU A 57 5.96 -1.56 4.56
C GLU A 57 4.90 -2.05 3.57
N HIS A 58 5.09 -1.79 2.27
CA HIS A 58 4.23 -2.32 1.23
C HIS A 58 4.27 -3.85 1.12
N LEU A 59 5.45 -4.47 1.23
CA LEU A 59 5.59 -5.93 1.29
C LEU A 59 4.89 -6.53 2.51
N ALA A 60 5.05 -5.91 3.68
CA ALA A 60 4.37 -6.35 4.90
C ALA A 60 2.84 -6.24 4.75
N ASN A 61 2.35 -5.18 4.12
CA ASN A 61 0.92 -5.04 3.83
C ASN A 61 0.41 -6.12 2.87
N ALA A 62 1.13 -6.38 1.78
CA ALA A 62 0.75 -7.44 0.84
C ALA A 62 0.67 -8.81 1.51
N ARG A 63 1.60 -9.12 2.43
CA ARG A 63 1.56 -10.36 3.24
C ARG A 63 0.32 -10.43 4.14
N ARG A 64 -0.01 -9.34 4.85
CA ARG A 64 -1.25 -9.28 5.64
C ARG A 64 -2.51 -9.48 4.80
N GLN A 65 -2.55 -8.94 3.58
CA GLN A 65 -3.69 -9.15 2.68
C GLN A 65 -3.79 -10.61 2.21
N ARG A 66 -2.65 -11.29 1.97
CA ARG A 66 -2.64 -12.74 1.71
C ARG A 66 -3.22 -13.53 2.88
N GLU A 67 -2.79 -13.22 4.11
CA GLU A 67 -3.30 -13.85 5.33
C GLU A 67 -4.81 -13.59 5.52
N ARG A 68 -5.28 -12.38 5.20
CA ARG A 68 -6.73 -12.07 5.20
C ARG A 68 -7.49 -12.90 4.17
N ILE A 69 -6.96 -13.05 2.95
CA ILE A 69 -7.58 -13.91 1.92
C ILE A 69 -7.66 -15.35 2.41
N GLU A 70 -6.61 -15.90 3.00
CA GLU A 70 -6.61 -17.26 3.56
C GLU A 70 -7.70 -17.43 4.64
N ALA A 71 -7.85 -16.44 5.54
CA ALA A 71 -8.88 -16.46 6.57
C ALA A 71 -10.30 -16.38 6.00
N VAL A 72 -10.56 -15.48 5.04
CA VAL A 72 -11.89 -15.37 4.40
C VAL A 72 -12.19 -16.62 3.56
N PHE A 73 -11.19 -17.15 2.86
CA PHE A 73 -11.31 -18.38 2.10
C PHE A 73 -11.67 -19.58 2.99
N PHE A 74 -11.16 -19.62 4.23
CA PHE A 74 -11.55 -20.64 5.20
C PHE A 74 -13.06 -20.60 5.51
N PHE A 75 -13.63 -19.43 5.77
CA PHE A 75 -15.07 -19.28 5.98
C PHE A 75 -15.89 -19.55 4.72
N LEU A 76 -15.36 -19.17 3.55
CA LEU A 76 -16.05 -19.39 2.28
C LEU A 76 -16.28 -20.87 1.96
N ARG A 77 -15.57 -21.80 2.61
CA ARG A 77 -15.81 -23.25 2.48
C ARG A 77 -17.21 -23.67 2.90
N ASP A 78 -17.89 -22.88 3.72
CA ASP A 78 -19.28 -23.14 4.11
C ASP A 78 -20.24 -23.15 2.90
N ILE A 79 -19.82 -22.56 1.77
CA ILE A 79 -20.55 -22.64 0.49
C ILE A 79 -20.76 -24.09 0.01
N ASP A 80 -19.86 -25.01 0.36
CA ASP A 80 -19.95 -26.42 -0.04
C ASP A 80 -21.15 -27.12 0.64
N ALA A 81 -21.60 -26.59 1.78
CA ALA A 81 -22.77 -27.07 2.49
C ALA A 81 -24.07 -26.36 2.08
N LEU A 82 -23.99 -25.30 1.27
CA LEU A 82 -25.15 -24.50 0.87
C LEU A 82 -25.97 -25.24 -0.20
N ALA A 83 -27.20 -25.59 0.14
CA ALA A 83 -28.14 -26.16 -0.84
C ALA A 83 -28.80 -25.05 -1.66
N SER A 84 -29.08 -25.29 -2.94
CA SER A 84 -29.88 -24.37 -3.76
C SER A 84 -31.32 -24.17 -3.26
N THR A 85 -31.76 -25.02 -2.34
CA THR A 85 -33.06 -24.97 -1.67
C THR A 85 -32.98 -24.35 -0.27
N GLU A 86 -31.87 -23.69 0.08
CA GLU A 86 -31.74 -23.00 1.35
C GLU A 86 -32.87 -21.98 1.53
N GLN A 87 -33.53 -22.04 2.68
CA GLN A 87 -34.69 -21.20 3.00
C GLN A 87 -34.25 -19.87 3.58
N ASP A 88 -33.11 -19.85 4.25
CA ASP A 88 -32.50 -18.61 4.71
C ASP A 88 -31.73 -17.93 3.57
N HIS A 89 -32.43 -17.06 2.84
CA HIS A 89 -31.82 -16.30 1.75
C HIS A 89 -30.72 -15.33 2.21
N GLY A 90 -30.66 -14.99 3.50
CA GLY A 90 -29.60 -14.16 4.07
C GLY A 90 -28.24 -14.83 3.96
N LEU A 91 -28.18 -16.16 4.02
CA LEU A 91 -26.93 -16.91 3.89
C LEU A 91 -26.26 -16.73 2.51
N TYR A 92 -27.05 -16.58 1.43
CA TYR A 92 -26.47 -16.28 0.11
C TYR A 92 -25.82 -14.89 0.08
N GLU A 93 -26.42 -13.91 0.75
CA GLU A 93 -25.86 -12.55 0.86
C GLU A 93 -24.58 -12.56 1.71
N GLU A 94 -24.56 -13.31 2.82
CA GLU A 94 -23.36 -13.48 3.64
C GLU A 94 -22.20 -14.09 2.84
N VAL A 95 -22.47 -15.13 2.05
CA VAL A 95 -21.48 -15.73 1.15
C VAL A 95 -21.00 -14.74 0.08
N ALA A 96 -21.90 -13.92 -0.48
CA ALA A 96 -21.52 -12.88 -1.43
C ALA A 96 -20.56 -11.86 -0.81
N LEU A 97 -20.82 -11.42 0.43
CA LEU A 97 -19.94 -10.51 1.17
C LEU A 97 -18.54 -11.10 1.41
N LEU A 98 -18.43 -12.42 1.63
CA LEU A 98 -17.13 -13.09 1.75
C LEU A 98 -16.33 -13.02 0.43
N PHE A 99 -16.98 -13.18 -0.72
CA PHE A 99 -16.30 -12.98 -2.02
C PHE A 99 -15.83 -11.54 -2.21
N GLU A 100 -16.65 -10.56 -1.83
CA GLU A 100 -16.29 -9.14 -1.91
C GLU A 100 -15.09 -8.82 -1.01
N ASP A 101 -15.03 -9.41 0.19
CA ASP A 101 -13.91 -9.27 1.11
C ASP A 101 -12.60 -9.81 0.51
N ILE A 102 -12.64 -10.95 -0.18
CA ILE A 102 -11.49 -11.49 -0.92
C ILE A 102 -11.08 -10.53 -2.03
N ALA A 103 -12.03 -10.05 -2.84
CA ALA A 103 -11.76 -9.13 -3.94
C ALA A 103 -11.10 -7.83 -3.46
N LYS A 104 -11.58 -7.29 -2.34
CA LYS A 104 -11.02 -6.09 -1.69
C LYS A 104 -9.59 -6.35 -1.20
N ALA A 105 -9.37 -7.43 -0.45
CA ALA A 105 -8.05 -7.79 0.06
C ALA A 105 -7.04 -8.02 -1.08
N ALA A 106 -7.45 -8.73 -2.14
CA ALA A 106 -6.65 -8.95 -3.34
C ALA A 106 -6.28 -7.63 -4.04
N SER A 107 -7.25 -6.72 -4.18
CA SER A 107 -7.02 -5.39 -4.77
C SER A 107 -6.03 -4.55 -3.97
N GLU A 108 -6.14 -4.57 -2.63
CA GLU A 108 -5.21 -3.88 -1.73
C GLU A 108 -3.80 -4.50 -1.74
N GLY A 109 -3.71 -5.82 -1.77
CA GLY A 109 -2.45 -6.55 -1.91
C GLY A 109 -1.75 -6.21 -3.23
N ALA A 110 -2.49 -6.26 -4.35
CA ALA A 110 -1.97 -5.91 -5.67
C ALA A 110 -1.51 -4.45 -5.74
N ARG A 111 -2.28 -3.52 -5.16
CA ARG A 111 -1.87 -2.11 -5.06
C ARG A 111 -0.56 -1.99 -4.30
N SER A 112 -0.43 -2.66 -3.15
CA SER A 112 0.80 -2.63 -2.33
C SER A 112 1.99 -3.17 -3.10
N MET A 113 1.85 -4.29 -3.81
CA MET A 113 2.93 -4.87 -4.62
C MET A 113 3.38 -3.95 -5.76
N ARG A 114 2.44 -3.23 -6.41
CA ARG A 114 2.81 -2.22 -7.42
C ARG A 114 3.64 -1.09 -6.82
N GLN A 115 3.39 -0.71 -5.57
CA GLN A 115 4.18 0.32 -4.88
C GLN A 115 5.59 -0.13 -4.48
N VAL A 116 5.81 -1.44 -4.33
CA VAL A 116 7.16 -1.99 -4.13
C VAL A 116 8.00 -1.76 -5.41
N GLY A 117 7.42 -2.02 -6.59
CA GLY A 117 8.10 -1.81 -7.86
C GLY A 117 8.44 -0.34 -8.15
N SER A 118 7.60 0.60 -7.70
CA SER A 118 7.82 2.03 -7.90
C SER A 118 8.71 2.70 -6.84
N SER A 119 9.05 2.00 -5.75
CA SER A 119 9.99 2.48 -4.72
C SER A 119 11.44 2.01 -4.94
N ALA A 120 11.68 1.18 -5.97
CA ALA A 120 13.03 0.87 -6.42
C ALA A 120 13.68 2.13 -7.03
N PRO A 121 14.94 2.44 -6.70
CA PRO A 121 15.66 3.48 -7.43
C PRO A 121 15.76 3.09 -8.91
N ALA A 122 15.58 4.07 -9.80
CA ALA A 122 15.84 3.91 -11.24
C ALA A 122 17.29 3.55 -11.51
#